data_AF-A0A974HJJ3-F1
#
_entry.id   AF-A0A974HJJ3-F1
#
_cell.length_a   1.000
_cell.length_b   1.000
_cell.length_c   1.000
_cell.angle_alpha   90.00
_cell.angle_beta   90.00
_cell.angle_gamma   90.00
#
_symmetry.space_group_name_H-M   'P 1'
#
loop_
_entity.id
_entity.type
_entity.pdbx_description
1 polymer ?
#
loop_
_entity_poly.entity_id
_entity_poly.type
_entity_poly.pdbx_seq_one_letter_code
_entity_poly.pdbx_strand_id
1 'polypeptide(L)' 'VQLGQAEIQCPITECNKHLDESTILYSLPHDDIIKYKYFLELSRMDSSTKPCPQCKHFTTFKRKTHIPNPTKSENKLK' A
#
# COMPACT_ATOMS: atom_id res chain seq x y z
N VAL A 1 -5.04 -7.69 -10.61
CA VAL A 1 -4.13 -6.54 -10.40
C VAL A 1 -2.86 -7.09 -9.78
N GLN A 2 -1.77 -7.16 -10.54
CA GLN A 2 -0.44 -7.30 -9.94
C GLN A 2 -0.20 -5.99 -9.18
N LEU A 3 -0.24 -6.04 -7.84
CA LEU A 3 0.24 -4.94 -7.03
C LEU A 3 1.74 -4.88 -7.30
N GLY A 4 2.19 -3.85 -8.01
CA GLY A 4 3.57 -3.71 -8.44
C GLY A 4 4.52 -3.86 -7.25
N GLN A 5 5.69 -4.47 -7.49
CA GLN A 5 6.77 -4.42 -6.52
C GLN A 5 6.99 -2.95 -6.13
N ALA A 6 6.88 -2.67 -4.84
CA ALA A 6 7.20 -1.35 -4.28
C ALA A 6 8.69 -0.97 -4.48
N GLU A 7 9.51 -1.96 -4.81
CA GLU A 7 10.93 -1.83 -5.02
C GLU A 7 11.21 -1.56 -6.51
N ILE A 8 11.56 -0.32 -6.83
CA ILE A 8 11.96 0.07 -8.19
C ILE A 8 13.41 -0.39 -8.39
N GLN A 9 13.60 -1.48 -9.13
CA GLN A 9 14.93 -1.97 -9.48
C GLN A 9 15.59 -1.07 -10.54
N CYS A 10 16.91 -0.94 -10.48
CA CYS A 10 17.67 -0.31 -11.56
C CYS A 10 17.43 -1.07 -12.88
N PRO A 11 17.09 -0.38 -13.97
CA PRO A 11 16.85 -1.04 -15.26
C PRO A 11 18.14 -1.55 -15.93
N ILE A 12 19.31 -1.21 -15.40
CA ILE A 12 20.60 -1.70 -15.87
C ILE A 12 20.77 -3.13 -15.36
N THR A 13 20.91 -4.08 -16.28
CA THR A 13 20.93 -5.53 -16.00
C THR A 13 22.01 -5.97 -15.02
N GLU A 14 23.15 -5.27 -15.00
CA GLU A 14 24.27 -5.57 -14.10
C GLU A 14 24.10 -4.89 -12.73
N CYS A 15 23.10 -4.01 -12.57
CA CYS A 15 22.84 -3.27 -11.36
C CYS A 15 21.66 -3.87 -10.59
N ASN A 16 21.95 -4.70 -9.59
CA ASN A 16 20.93 -5.29 -8.71
C ASN A 16 20.51 -4.37 -7.56
N LYS A 17 20.65 -3.04 -7.74
CA LYS A 17 20.27 -2.05 -6.72
C LYS A 17 18.82 -1.62 -6.92
N HIS A 18 18.21 -1.21 -5.82
CA HIS A 18 16.89 -0.59 -5.80
C HIS A 18 17.03 0.91 -5.59
N LEU A 19 16.08 1.66 -6.14
CA LEU A 19 16.00 3.10 -5.95
C LEU A 19 15.46 3.40 -4.54
N ASP A 20 16.16 4.26 -3.80
CA ASP A 20 15.74 4.68 -2.47
C ASP A 20 14.45 5.52 -2.54
N GLU A 21 13.56 5.36 -1.55
CA GLU A 21 12.29 6.07 -1.47
C GLU A 21 12.46 7.59 -1.52
N SER A 22 13.49 8.14 -0.87
CA SER A 22 13.77 9.57 -0.90
C SER A 22 14.08 10.08 -2.31
N THR A 23 14.78 9.27 -3.11
CA THR A 23 15.13 9.59 -4.49
C THR A 23 13.89 9.54 -5.38
N ILE A 24 12.99 8.58 -5.14
CA ILE A 24 11.70 8.50 -5.82
C ILE A 24 10.87 9.75 -5.51
N LEU A 25 10.70 10.08 -4.23
CA LEU A 25 9.90 11.22 -3.79
C LEU A 25 10.43 12.55 -4.32
N TYR A 26 11.76 12.71 -4.42
CA TYR A 26 12.38 13.90 -4.99
C TYR A 26 12.14 14.04 -6.51
N SER A 27 12.05 12.90 -7.21
CA SER A 27 11.91 12.87 -8.67
C SER A 27 10.46 12.95 -9.16
N LEU A 28 9.49 12.71 -8.27
CA LEU A 28 8.07 12.70 -8.63
C LEU A 28 7.43 14.09 -8.60
N PRO A 29 6.52 14.41 -9.54
CA PRO A 29 5.62 15.54 -9.41
C PRO A 29 4.78 15.44 -8.13
N HIS A 30 4.40 16.59 -7.56
CA HIS A 30 3.66 16.63 -6.30
C HIS A 30 2.36 15.80 -6.32
N ASP A 31 1.63 15.83 -7.43
CA ASP A 31 0.38 15.07 -7.61
C ASP A 31 0.60 13.55 -7.67
N ASP A 32 1.79 13.12 -8.05
CA ASP A 32 2.17 11.71 -8.14
C ASP A 32 2.80 11.19 -6.84
N ILE A 33 3.33 12.06 -5.99
CA ILE A 33 3.77 11.71 -4.63
C ILE A 33 2.63 11.10 -3.82
N ILE A 34 1.43 11.68 -3.92
CA ILE A 34 0.24 11.18 -3.21
C ILE A 34 -0.12 9.77 -3.68
N LYS A 35 -0.08 9.54 -5.00
CA LYS A 35 -0.37 8.22 -5.59
C LYS A 35 0.69 7.20 -5.19
N TYR A 36 1.97 7.57 -5.26
CA TYR A 36 3.08 6.71 -4.87
C TYR A 36 2.93 6.23 -3.42
N LYS A 37 2.72 7.14 -2.46
CA LYS A 37 2.51 6.78 -1.05
C LYS A 37 1.30 5.87 -0.87
N TYR A 38 0.19 6.17 -1.55
CA TYR A 38 -1.01 5.37 -1.50
C TYR A 38 -0.79 3.93 -1.98
N PHE A 39 -0.14 3.75 -3.13
CA PHE A 39 0.13 2.41 -3.67
C PHE A 39 1.20 1.66 -2.88
N LEU A 40 2.21 2.37 -2.34
CA LEU A 40 3.22 1.81 -1.45
C LEU A 40 2.56 1.22 -0.19
N GLU A 41 1.68 1.98 0.44
CA GLU A 41 0.95 1.52 1.63
C GLU A 41 0.03 0.34 1.30
N LEU A 42 -0.69 0.41 0.17
CA LEU A 42 -1.54 -0.70 -0.30
C LEU A 42 -0.74 -1.98 -0.60
N SER A 43 0.49 -1.86 -1.11
CA SER A 43 1.34 -3.00 -1.45
C SER A 43 1.87 -3.76 -0.22
N ARG A 44 2.02 -3.07 0.92
CA ARG A 44 2.46 -3.64 2.19
C ARG A 44 1.34 -4.39 2.93
N MET A 45 0.08 -4.17 2.52
CA MET A 45 -1.09 -4.79 3.13
C MET A 45 -1.41 -6.14 2.47
N ASP A 46 -2.09 -7.00 3.22
CA ASP A 46 -2.56 -8.29 2.70
C ASP A 46 -3.44 -8.12 1.46
N SER A 47 -3.40 -9.09 0.55
CA SER A 47 -4.20 -9.10 -0.70
C SER A 47 -5.73 -9.00 -0.48
N SER A 48 -6.19 -9.33 0.72
CA SER A 48 -7.58 -9.21 1.19
C SER A 48 -7.97 -7.78 1.58
N THR A 49 -6.99 -6.87 1.65
CA THR A 49 -7.19 -5.45 1.91
C THR A 49 -7.55 -4.75 0.60
N LYS A 50 -8.65 -3.98 0.65
CA LYS A 50 -9.15 -3.18 -0.47
C LYS A 50 -9.50 -1.78 0.00
N PRO A 51 -9.26 -0.75 -0.83
CA PRO A 51 -9.74 0.59 -0.54
C PRO A 51 -11.27 0.62 -0.62
N CYS A 52 -11.90 1.25 0.37
CA CYS A 52 -13.34 1.47 0.38
C CYS A 52 -13.73 2.49 -0.71
N PRO A 53 -14.68 2.17 -1.61
CA PRO A 53 -15.07 3.09 -2.68
C PRO A 53 -15.76 4.37 -2.17
N GLN A 54 -16.26 4.37 -0.93
CA GLN A 54 -16.96 5.51 -0.35
C GLN A 54 -16.02 6.45 0.41
N CYS A 55 -15.22 5.92 1.33
CA CYS A 55 -14.38 6.74 2.22
C CYS A 55 -12.88 6.68 1.89
N LYS A 56 -12.45 5.90 0.90
CA LYS A 56 -11.05 5.74 0.46
C LYS A 56 -10.08 5.17 1.50
N HIS A 57 -10.58 4.74 2.66
CA HIS A 57 -9.78 4.06 3.67
C HIS A 57 -9.56 2.59 3.28
N PHE A 58 -8.43 2.03 3.69
CA PHE A 58 -8.15 0.61 3.51
C PHE A 58 -8.99 -0.24 4.47
N THR A 59 -9.56 -1.31 3.95
CA THR A 59 -10.40 -2.26 4.71
C THR A 59 -9.98 -3.68 4.39
N THR A 60 -9.77 -4.50 5.42
CA THR A 60 -9.37 -5.90 5.26
C THR A 60 -10.58 -6.81 5.41
N PHE A 61 -10.90 -7.58 4.37
CA PHE A 61 -11.97 -8.57 4.45
C PHE A 61 -11.45 -9.80 5.21
N LYS A 62 -11.56 -9.79 6.55
CA LYS A 62 -11.28 -11.00 7.35
C LYS A 62 -12.34 -12.05 7.02
N ARG A 63 -11.96 -13.08 6.26
CA ARG A 63 -12.80 -14.29 6.08
C ARG A 63 -12.99 -14.92 7.46
N LYS A 64 -14.18 -14.75 8.04
CA LYS A 64 -14.51 -15.29 9.35
C LYS A 64 -14.58 -16.82 9.25
N THR A 65 -13.52 -17.52 9.65
CA THR A 65 -13.66 -18.87 10.17
C THR A 65 -14.32 -18.73 11.55
N HIS A 66 -15.65 -18.86 11.58
CA HIS A 66 -16.57 -18.66 12.72
C HIS A 66 -16.93 -17.20 13.11
N ILE A 67 -18.24 -16.93 13.05
CA ILE A 67 -18.98 -15.81 13.69
C ILE A 67 -19.51 -16.37 15.03
N PRO A 68 -19.58 -15.62 16.16
CA PRO A 68 -19.87 -14.18 16.28
C PRO A 68 -19.01 -13.35 17.26
N ASN A 69 -18.71 -12.09 16.92
CA ASN A 69 -19.20 -10.92 17.68
C ASN A 69 -18.81 -9.59 16.98
N PRO A 70 -19.68 -8.57 16.95
CA PRO A 70 -19.35 -7.22 16.54
C PRO A 70 -18.98 -6.39 17.78
N THR A 71 -17.76 -6.54 18.28
CA THR A 71 -17.27 -5.65 19.36
C THR A 71 -15.90 -5.11 19.02
N LYS A 72 -15.87 -3.79 18.77
CA LYS A 72 -14.74 -2.87 18.87
C LYS A 72 -13.56 -3.10 17.91
N SER A 73 -13.60 -2.43 16.77
CA SER A 73 -12.38 -1.88 16.16
C SER A 73 -12.24 -0.41 16.57
N GLU A 74 -11.79 -0.18 17.81
CA GLU A 74 -11.19 1.09 18.20
C GLU A 74 -9.80 1.14 17.57
N ASN A 75 -9.67 1.70 16.37
CA ASN A 75 -8.37 2.15 15.87
C ASN A 75 -8.24 3.64 16.19
N LYS A 76 -7.73 3.92 17.40
CA LYS A 76 -6.96 5.14 17.67
C LYS A 76 -5.73 5.09 16.76
N LEU A 77 -5.70 5.88 15.71
CA LEU A 77 -4.43 6.32 15.15
C LEU A 77 -4.05 7.61 15.88
N LYS A 78 -2.96 7.52 16.64
CA LYS A 78 -2.24 8.67 17.22
C LYS A 78 -1.10 9.02 16.28
#